data_AF-A0A920A1X4-F1
#
_entry.id   AF-A0A920A1X4-F1
#
_cell.length_a   1.000
_cell.length_b   1.000
_cell.length_c   1.000
_cell.angle_alpha   90.00
_cell.angle_beta   90.00
_cell.angle_gamma   90.00
#
_symmetry.space_group_name_H-M   'P 1'
#
loop_
_entity.id
_entity.type
_entity.pdbx_description
1 polymer ?
#
loop_
_entity_poly.entity_id
_entity_poly.type
_entity_poly.pdbx_seq_one_letter_code
_entity_poly.pdbx_strand_id
1 'polypeptide(L)'
;MSAANKEIGPPVIELGAMGWLRKNLFSNWYNSLLTIFGLYLLYILIPPLVNWIFLDANFVGSTRDDCTKEGACWIFIQQNIKLIFYGLYPTEELWRINFVYLILFISGVYLLIPNLKHKGWVGAFLLIIFPIICVVMLSGGLGLEAVETRLWGGLFLTLVIAGVGIVLSLPIGVMLALGRRSKLPVVSLLCTIFIEIWRGVPLITVLFMASNMFPLFMPEGVNFDKLIRALIGVMFFSAAYLAEVVRGGLQAMPKGQYEASQAVGLTYWRMMALVILPQSLKMVIPAIIGSFIAIFKDTTLVLVIGLFDFLGIIQFVGTNPDWLGFSHEGYVFAAAVFWVFCYAMSWYSQRLEKKLDTGR
;
A
#
# COMPACT_ATOMS: atom_id res chain seq x y z
N MET A 1 27.66 -22.02 50.38
CA MET A 1 28.51 -20.89 49.97
C MET A 1 28.70 -20.93 48.47
N SER A 2 28.04 -20.03 47.74
CA SER A 2 28.61 -19.29 46.59
C SER A 2 27.46 -18.49 45.98
N ALA A 3 27.36 -17.23 46.37
CA ALA A 3 26.43 -16.28 45.77
C ALA A 3 26.94 -15.95 44.37
N ALA A 4 26.16 -16.29 43.35
CA ALA A 4 26.45 -15.92 41.97
C ALA A 4 26.44 -14.39 41.86
N ASN A 5 27.57 -13.85 41.45
CA ASN A 5 27.79 -12.43 41.19
C ASN A 5 26.85 -11.99 40.06
N LYS A 6 25.77 -11.29 40.41
CA LYS A 6 24.88 -10.66 39.43
C LYS A 6 25.65 -9.50 38.83
N GLU A 7 26.23 -9.68 37.64
CA GLU A 7 26.82 -8.58 36.89
C GLU A 7 25.73 -7.54 36.62
N ILE A 8 25.78 -6.46 37.39
CA ILE A 8 24.99 -5.26 37.16
C ILE A 8 25.65 -4.59 35.95
N GLY A 9 25.07 -4.77 34.76
CA GLY A 9 25.46 -3.98 33.59
C GLY A 9 25.42 -2.49 33.93
N PRO A 10 26.29 -1.65 33.33
CA PRO A 10 26.40 -0.24 33.70
C PRO A 10 25.03 0.45 33.60
N PRO A 11 24.70 1.35 34.55
CA PRO A 11 23.39 1.99 34.58
C PRO A 11 23.13 2.68 33.24
N VAL A 12 21.92 2.51 32.70
CA VAL A 12 21.45 3.29 31.57
C VAL A 12 21.37 4.73 32.05
N ILE A 13 22.41 5.52 31.78
CA ILE A 13 22.40 6.95 32.05
C ILE A 13 21.23 7.50 31.23
N GLU A 14 20.15 7.93 31.90
CA GLU A 14 19.11 8.73 31.27
C GLU A 14 19.77 10.03 30.80
N LEU A 15 20.21 10.01 29.55
CA LEU A 15 20.72 11.19 28.88
C LEU A 15 19.52 12.13 28.73
N GLY A 16 19.43 13.13 29.62
CA GLY A 16 18.53 14.27 29.42
C GLY A 16 18.72 14.87 28.02
N ALA A 17 17.77 15.69 27.56
CA ALA A 17 17.73 16.16 26.17
C ALA A 17 19.10 16.66 25.64
N MET A 18 19.85 17.41 26.45
CA MET A 18 21.18 17.90 26.07
C MET A 18 22.25 16.80 25.94
N GLY A 19 22.19 15.78 26.79
CA GLY A 19 23.07 14.60 26.71
C GLY A 19 22.74 13.75 25.48
N TRP A 20 21.46 13.61 25.13
CA TRP A 20 21.03 12.92 23.92
C TRP A 20 21.52 13.64 22.66
N LEU A 21 21.41 14.98 22.61
CA LEU A 21 21.89 15.79 21.49
C LEU A 21 23.40 15.66 21.29
N ARG A 22 24.21 15.79 22.36
CA ARG A 22 25.66 15.59 22.27
C ARG A 22 26.03 14.18 21.80
N LYS A 23 25.32 13.15 22.26
CA LYS A 23 25.62 11.76 21.92
C LYS A 23 25.20 11.37 20.50
N ASN A 24 24.09 11.92 19.97
CA ASN A 24 23.55 11.49 18.67
C ASN A 24 23.89 12.46 17.54
N LEU A 25 23.82 13.77 17.77
CA LEU A 25 24.03 14.77 16.72
C LEU A 25 25.46 15.32 16.70
N PHE A 26 26.08 15.50 17.87
CA PHE A 26 27.40 16.15 18.00
C PHE A 26 28.47 15.23 18.58
N SER A 27 28.44 13.94 18.25
CA SER A 27 29.30 12.93 18.88
C SER A 27 30.77 13.01 18.46
N ASN A 28 31.03 13.51 17.26
CA ASN A 28 32.36 13.74 16.71
C ASN A 28 32.29 14.88 15.68
N TRP A 29 33.45 15.41 15.25
CA TRP A 29 33.51 16.61 14.42
C TRP A 29 32.76 16.47 13.08
N TYR A 30 32.79 15.28 12.48
CA TYR A 30 32.07 14.98 11.23
C TYR A 30 30.55 14.99 11.43
N ASN A 31 30.02 14.33 12.48
CA ASN A 31 28.59 14.34 12.78
C ASN A 31 28.10 15.75 13.16
N SER A 32 28.91 16.52 13.87
CA SER A 32 28.62 17.92 14.18
C SER A 32 28.49 18.76 12.89
N LEU A 33 29.41 18.58 11.93
CA LEU A 33 29.37 19.27 10.64
C LEU A 33 28.15 18.85 9.80
N LEU A 34 27.86 17.55 9.73
CA LEU A 34 26.66 17.03 9.06
C LEU A 34 25.37 17.54 9.69
N THR A 35 25.31 17.61 11.03
CA THR A 35 24.15 18.14 11.75
C THR A 35 23.94 19.62 11.43
N ILE A 36 25.00 20.44 11.49
CA ILE A 36 24.91 21.87 11.16
C ILE A 36 24.49 22.06 9.70
N PHE A 37 25.09 21.30 8.78
CA PHE A 37 24.72 21.32 7.37
C PHE A 37 23.25 20.91 7.16
N GLY A 38 22.79 19.86 7.84
CA GLY A 38 21.41 19.40 7.81
C GLY A 38 20.44 20.46 8.35
N LEU A 39 20.75 21.10 9.47
CA LEU A 39 19.95 22.19 10.03
C LEU A 39 19.92 23.41 9.09
N TYR A 40 21.04 23.75 8.46
CA TYR A 40 21.12 24.82 7.47
C TYR A 40 20.26 24.51 6.23
N LEU A 41 20.30 23.27 5.75
CA LEU A 41 19.48 22.80 4.63
C LEU A 41 17.97 22.83 4.99
N LEU A 42 17.60 22.43 6.20
CA LEU A 42 16.23 22.58 6.70
C LEU A 42 15.81 24.05 6.81
N TYR A 43 16.69 24.93 7.27
CA TYR A 43 16.43 26.36 7.35
C TYR A 43 16.24 27.02 5.97
N ILE A 44 16.92 26.55 4.93
CA ILE A 44 16.72 27.06 3.56
C ILE A 44 15.46 26.47 2.92
N LEU A 45 15.11 25.22 3.21
CA LEU A 45 13.99 24.54 2.53
C LEU A 45 12.64 24.76 3.21
N ILE A 46 12.57 24.68 4.54
CA ILE A 46 11.30 24.67 5.27
C ILE A 46 10.59 26.03 5.20
N PRO A 47 11.21 27.18 5.53
CA PRO A 47 10.50 28.45 5.55
C PRO A 47 9.90 28.85 4.20
N PRO A 48 10.62 28.77 3.06
CA PRO A 48 10.01 29.05 1.76
C PRO A 48 8.87 28.09 1.41
N LEU A 49 9.01 26.82 1.77
CA LEU A 49 7.97 25.82 1.52
C LEU A 49 6.72 26.09 2.37
N VAL A 50 6.88 26.44 3.64
CA VAL A 50 5.75 26.81 4.53
C VAL A 50 5.07 28.08 4.04
N ASN A 51 5.85 29.09 3.64
CA ASN A 51 5.32 30.32 3.08
C ASN A 51 4.48 30.02 1.82
N TRP A 52 5.06 29.28 0.88
CA TRP A 52 4.39 28.92 -0.37
C TRP A 52 3.14 28.06 -0.15
N ILE A 53 3.17 27.06 0.74
CA ILE A 53 2.01 26.16 0.98
C ILE A 53 0.87 26.86 1.71
N PHE A 54 1.18 27.68 2.73
CA PHE A 54 0.17 28.14 3.69
C PHE A 54 0.00 29.66 3.76
N LEU A 55 1.09 30.43 3.75
CA LEU A 55 1.02 31.86 4.07
C LEU A 55 0.67 32.70 2.84
N ASP A 56 1.32 32.43 1.71
CA ASP A 56 1.14 33.16 0.46
C ASP A 56 0.16 32.44 -0.50
N ALA A 57 -0.48 31.36 -0.02
CA ALA A 57 -1.29 30.48 -0.83
C ALA A 57 -2.73 30.98 -1.08
N ASN A 58 -3.25 30.71 -2.28
CA ASN A 58 -4.60 31.09 -2.69
C ASN A 58 -5.59 29.93 -2.45
N PHE A 59 -6.51 30.12 -1.49
CA PHE A 59 -7.49 29.11 -1.11
C PHE A 59 -8.91 29.36 -1.62
N VAL A 60 -9.23 30.59 -2.05
CA VAL A 60 -10.59 31.00 -2.44
C VAL A 60 -10.54 31.61 -3.82
N GLY A 61 -11.31 31.04 -4.74
CA GLY A 61 -11.45 31.51 -6.10
C GLY A 61 -12.11 30.46 -7.00
N SER A 62 -12.34 30.83 -8.25
CA SER A 62 -13.07 30.04 -9.23
C SER A 62 -12.28 29.80 -10.51
N THR A 63 -11.38 30.72 -10.86
CA THR A 63 -10.60 30.64 -12.09
C THR A 63 -9.11 30.68 -11.79
N ARG A 64 -8.32 30.43 -12.83
CA ARG A 64 -6.86 30.53 -12.81
C ARG A 64 -6.38 31.93 -12.42
N ASP A 65 -7.08 32.96 -12.87
CA ASP A 65 -6.67 34.36 -12.70
C ASP A 65 -6.77 34.82 -11.24
N ASP A 66 -7.51 34.08 -10.41
CA ASP A 66 -7.59 34.30 -8.97
C ASP A 66 -6.30 33.85 -8.23
N CYS A 67 -5.39 33.14 -8.89
CA CYS A 67 -4.13 32.67 -8.31
C CYS A 67 -2.98 33.65 -8.51
N THR A 68 -2.35 34.04 -7.41
CA THR A 68 -1.13 34.84 -7.40
C THR A 68 0.10 33.98 -7.67
N LYS A 69 1.15 34.54 -8.27
CA LYS A 69 2.41 33.82 -8.55
C LYS A 69 3.31 33.60 -7.32
N GLU A 70 2.95 34.16 -6.18
CA GLU A 70 3.80 34.20 -4.98
C GLU A 70 3.67 32.94 -4.11
N GLY A 71 2.51 32.28 -4.12
CA GLY A 71 2.24 31.07 -3.34
C GLY A 71 1.52 29.97 -4.11
N ALA A 72 1.13 28.90 -3.40
CA ALA A 72 0.45 27.76 -3.95
C ALA A 72 -1.00 28.09 -4.35
N CYS A 73 -1.40 27.70 -5.56
CA CYS A 73 -2.76 27.84 -6.05
C CYS A 73 -3.62 26.63 -5.67
N TRP A 74 -4.20 26.59 -4.47
CA TRP A 74 -5.06 25.47 -4.04
C TRP A 74 -6.40 25.39 -4.80
N ILE A 75 -6.80 26.48 -5.46
CA ILE A 75 -7.96 26.53 -6.35
C ILE A 75 -7.84 25.48 -7.46
N PHE A 76 -6.63 25.20 -7.95
CA PHE A 76 -6.35 24.11 -8.91
C PHE A 76 -6.91 22.77 -8.44
N ILE A 77 -6.66 22.41 -7.17
CA ILE A 77 -7.15 21.16 -6.60
C ILE A 77 -8.66 21.21 -6.37
N GLN A 78 -9.18 22.34 -5.86
CA GLN A 78 -10.61 22.48 -5.56
C GLN A 78 -11.48 22.36 -6.82
N GLN A 79 -11.10 23.03 -7.91
CA GLN A 79 -11.85 23.00 -9.17
C GLN A 79 -11.78 21.64 -9.86
N ASN A 80 -10.72 20.86 -9.62
CA ASN A 80 -10.51 19.55 -10.22
C ASN A 80 -10.76 18.38 -9.25
N ILE A 81 -11.27 18.63 -8.03
CA ILE A 81 -11.38 17.64 -6.96
C ILE A 81 -12.19 16.41 -7.41
N LYS A 82 -13.27 16.64 -8.17
CA LYS A 82 -14.13 15.56 -8.67
C LYS A 82 -13.36 14.65 -9.64
N LEU A 83 -12.63 15.23 -10.58
CA LEU A 83 -11.83 14.47 -11.53
C LEU A 83 -10.69 13.74 -10.82
N ILE A 84 -10.03 14.40 -9.86
CA ILE A 84 -8.93 13.84 -9.07
C ILE A 84 -9.38 12.64 -8.22
N PHE A 85 -10.57 12.68 -7.62
CA PHE A 85 -11.04 11.60 -6.73
C PHE A 85 -11.80 10.49 -7.45
N TYR A 86 -12.55 10.82 -8.51
CA TYR A 86 -13.51 9.89 -9.14
C TYR A 86 -13.23 9.65 -10.62
N GLY A 87 -12.31 10.40 -11.25
CA GLY A 87 -12.09 10.33 -12.68
C GLY A 87 -13.30 10.84 -13.47
N LEU A 88 -13.64 10.15 -14.56
CA LEU A 88 -14.74 10.48 -15.46
C LEU A 88 -16.05 9.79 -15.07
N TYR A 89 -16.16 9.31 -13.83
CA TYR A 89 -17.35 8.61 -13.35
C TYR A 89 -18.59 9.53 -13.37
N PRO A 90 -19.76 9.03 -13.82
CA PRO A 90 -20.98 9.84 -13.90
C PRO A 90 -21.38 10.50 -12.57
N THR A 91 -21.81 11.76 -12.60
CA THR A 91 -22.19 12.53 -11.39
C THR A 91 -23.27 11.87 -10.57
N GLU A 92 -24.31 11.42 -11.27
CA GLU A 92 -25.50 10.83 -10.65
C GLU A 92 -25.18 9.54 -9.90
N GLU A 93 -24.06 8.90 -10.21
CA GLU A 93 -23.66 7.60 -9.66
C GLU A 93 -22.50 7.69 -8.67
N LEU A 94 -21.99 8.90 -8.38
CA LEU A 94 -20.88 9.09 -7.43
C LEU A 94 -21.22 8.61 -6.01
N TRP A 95 -22.51 8.54 -5.65
CA TRP A 95 -22.95 7.99 -4.37
C TRP A 95 -22.49 6.54 -4.17
N ARG A 96 -22.36 5.75 -5.24
CA ARG A 96 -21.88 4.36 -5.19
C ARG A 96 -20.43 4.30 -4.72
N ILE A 97 -19.57 5.14 -5.29
CA ILE A 97 -18.16 5.25 -4.90
C ILE A 97 -18.06 5.81 -3.48
N ASN A 98 -18.84 6.84 -3.14
CA ASN A 98 -18.87 7.42 -1.80
C ASN A 98 -19.30 6.40 -0.74
N PHE A 99 -20.23 5.52 -1.05
CA PHE A 99 -20.63 4.44 -0.16
C PHE A 99 -19.49 3.44 0.09
N VAL A 100 -18.78 3.03 -0.97
CA VAL A 100 -17.59 2.17 -0.85
C VAL A 100 -16.48 2.87 -0.04
N TYR A 101 -16.23 4.16 -0.28
CA TYR A 101 -15.28 4.95 0.50
C TYR A 101 -15.67 5.05 1.96
N LEU A 102 -16.96 5.26 2.25
CA LEU A 102 -17.46 5.35 3.61
C LEU A 102 -17.23 4.04 4.38
N ILE A 103 -17.55 2.90 3.76
CA ILE A 103 -17.30 1.57 4.37
C ILE A 103 -15.80 1.37 4.62
N LEU A 104 -14.97 1.68 3.62
CA LEU A 104 -13.52 1.54 3.73
C LEU A 104 -12.95 2.45 4.83
N PHE A 105 -13.42 3.70 4.90
CA PHE A 105 -13.00 4.69 5.88
C PHE A 105 -13.41 4.28 7.30
N ILE A 106 -14.67 3.93 7.52
CA ILE A 106 -15.16 3.46 8.84
C ILE A 106 -14.39 2.23 9.29
N SER A 107 -14.21 1.25 8.40
CA SER A 107 -13.49 0.01 8.71
C SER A 107 -12.01 0.28 8.98
N GLY A 108 -11.37 1.15 8.19
CA GLY A 108 -9.98 1.56 8.37
C GLY A 108 -9.76 2.27 9.70
N VAL A 109 -10.59 3.28 10.01
CA VAL A 109 -10.55 3.99 11.29
C VAL A 109 -10.76 3.04 12.46
N TYR A 110 -11.73 2.12 12.36
CA TYR A 110 -11.97 1.11 13.38
C TYR A 110 -10.74 0.21 13.64
N LEU A 111 -10.02 -0.18 12.58
CA LEU A 111 -8.79 -0.96 12.71
C LEU A 111 -7.66 -0.14 13.34
N LEU A 112 -7.58 1.17 13.06
CA LEU A 112 -6.55 2.06 13.60
C LEU A 112 -6.74 2.36 15.11
N ILE A 113 -7.97 2.52 15.60
CA ILE A 113 -8.23 2.88 17.01
C ILE A 113 -7.77 1.75 17.95
N PRO A 114 -6.89 2.03 18.94
CA PRO A 114 -6.43 1.01 19.87
C PRO A 114 -7.58 0.49 20.76
N ASN A 115 -7.48 -0.76 21.23
CA ASN A 115 -8.37 -1.37 22.23
C ASN A 115 -9.83 -1.65 21.83
N LEU A 116 -10.23 -1.43 20.57
CA LEU A 116 -11.51 -1.92 20.09
C LEU A 116 -11.56 -3.45 20.01
N LYS A 117 -12.71 -4.02 20.40
CA LYS A 117 -12.99 -5.46 20.31
C LYS A 117 -13.21 -5.85 18.83
N HIS A 118 -13.27 -7.15 18.51
CA HIS A 118 -13.68 -7.66 17.18
C HIS A 118 -12.90 -7.18 15.93
N LYS A 119 -11.68 -6.62 16.06
CA LYS A 119 -10.86 -6.22 14.89
C LYS A 119 -10.65 -7.33 13.86
N GLY A 120 -10.52 -8.58 14.32
CA GLY A 120 -10.40 -9.74 13.43
C GLY A 120 -11.63 -9.92 12.52
N TRP A 121 -12.83 -9.63 13.02
CA TRP A 121 -14.06 -9.69 12.23
C TRP A 121 -14.14 -8.58 11.19
N VAL A 122 -13.69 -7.36 11.54
CA VAL A 122 -13.61 -6.25 10.57
C VAL A 122 -12.58 -6.55 9.47
N GLY A 123 -11.42 -7.10 9.84
CA GLY A 123 -10.43 -7.58 8.86
C GLY A 123 -10.99 -8.68 7.96
N ALA A 124 -11.71 -9.67 8.51
CA ALA A 124 -12.35 -10.72 7.73
C ALA A 124 -13.46 -10.17 6.81
N PHE A 125 -14.25 -9.22 7.28
CA PHE A 125 -15.24 -8.50 6.47
C PHE A 125 -14.57 -7.81 5.28
N LEU A 126 -13.48 -7.07 5.52
CA LEU A 126 -12.73 -6.39 4.45
C LEU A 126 -12.10 -7.34 3.43
N LEU A 127 -11.71 -8.55 3.85
CA LEU A 127 -11.11 -9.54 2.96
C LEU A 127 -12.14 -10.35 2.16
N ILE A 128 -13.33 -10.58 2.69
CA ILE A 128 -14.29 -11.54 2.11
C ILE A 128 -15.53 -10.83 1.56
N ILE A 129 -16.20 -10.02 2.37
CA ILE A 129 -17.51 -9.45 2.04
C ILE A 129 -17.35 -8.14 1.27
N PHE A 130 -16.43 -7.28 1.70
CA PHE A 130 -16.21 -5.98 1.07
C PHE A 130 -15.86 -6.05 -0.43
N PRO A 131 -15.02 -6.99 -0.93
CA PRO A 131 -14.78 -7.13 -2.36
C PRO A 131 -16.04 -7.44 -3.16
N ILE A 132 -16.95 -8.24 -2.58
CA ILE A 132 -18.24 -8.56 -3.21
C ILE A 132 -19.10 -7.31 -3.30
N ILE A 133 -19.15 -6.50 -2.22
CA ILE A 133 -19.84 -5.20 -2.22
C ILE A 133 -19.25 -4.28 -3.30
N CYS A 134 -17.92 -4.20 -3.40
CA CYS A 134 -17.25 -3.39 -4.41
C CYS A 134 -17.62 -3.83 -5.83
N VAL A 135 -17.61 -5.13 -6.14
CA VAL A 135 -18.00 -5.62 -7.47
C VAL A 135 -19.44 -5.20 -7.76
N VAL A 136 -20.39 -5.50 -6.88
CA VAL A 136 -21.82 -5.20 -7.09
C VAL A 136 -22.09 -3.70 -7.23
N MET A 137 -21.49 -2.86 -6.37
CA MET A 137 -21.70 -1.41 -6.38
C MET A 137 -21.02 -0.72 -7.56
N LEU A 138 -19.81 -1.15 -7.93
CA LEU A 138 -19.00 -0.42 -8.90
C LEU A 138 -19.23 -0.86 -10.34
N SER A 139 -19.38 -2.16 -10.61
CA SER A 139 -19.61 -2.65 -11.99
C SER A 139 -21.05 -2.48 -12.47
N GLY A 140 -21.99 -2.22 -11.56
CA GLY A 140 -23.42 -2.30 -11.81
C GLY A 140 -23.92 -3.74 -11.67
N GLY A 141 -25.00 -3.92 -10.92
CA GLY A 141 -25.64 -5.19 -10.58
C GLY A 141 -26.89 -4.95 -9.72
N LEU A 142 -27.77 -5.94 -9.60
CA LEU A 142 -29.02 -5.84 -8.81
C LEU A 142 -29.92 -4.64 -9.19
N GLY A 143 -30.05 -4.35 -10.48
CA GLY A 143 -30.89 -3.26 -11.00
C GLY A 143 -30.17 -1.91 -11.14
N LEU A 144 -28.89 -1.83 -10.82
CA LEU A 144 -28.05 -0.65 -11.04
C LEU A 144 -27.50 -0.60 -12.48
N GLU A 145 -27.40 0.60 -13.05
CA GLU A 145 -26.78 0.82 -14.35
C GLU A 145 -25.30 0.39 -14.35
N ALA A 146 -24.89 -0.29 -15.43
CA ALA A 146 -23.51 -0.70 -15.62
C ALA A 146 -22.65 0.49 -16.07
N VAL A 147 -21.63 0.82 -15.29
CA VAL A 147 -20.68 1.90 -15.61
C VAL A 147 -19.42 1.30 -16.19
N GLU A 148 -19.08 1.69 -17.42
CA GLU A 148 -17.91 1.19 -18.10
C GLU A 148 -16.61 1.52 -17.34
N THR A 149 -15.74 0.52 -17.22
CA THR A 149 -14.42 0.61 -16.56
C THR A 149 -13.51 1.68 -17.15
N ARG A 150 -13.71 2.09 -18.41
CA ARG A 150 -12.95 3.19 -19.03
C ARG A 150 -13.17 4.55 -18.38
N LEU A 151 -14.29 4.72 -17.67
CA LEU A 151 -14.64 5.98 -16.99
C LEU A 151 -14.03 6.04 -15.58
N TRP A 152 -13.49 4.93 -15.08
CA TRP A 152 -12.90 4.84 -13.75
C TRP A 152 -11.53 5.51 -13.77
N GLY A 153 -11.28 6.40 -12.81
CA GLY A 153 -10.02 7.11 -12.71
C GLY A 153 -9.77 7.72 -11.34
N GLY A 154 -8.68 8.47 -11.23
CA GLY A 154 -8.33 9.21 -10.01
C GLY A 154 -8.04 8.30 -8.82
N LEU A 155 -8.26 8.82 -7.61
CA LEU A 155 -8.07 8.07 -6.36
C LEU A 155 -8.92 6.80 -6.30
N PHE A 156 -10.10 6.83 -6.90
CA PHE A 156 -10.98 5.67 -6.99
C PHE A 156 -10.29 4.50 -7.68
N LEU A 157 -9.72 4.74 -8.85
CA LEU A 157 -9.01 3.70 -9.60
C LEU A 157 -7.78 3.18 -8.84
N THR A 158 -7.01 4.08 -8.22
CA THR A 158 -5.86 3.71 -7.37
C THR A 158 -6.29 2.77 -6.24
N LEU A 159 -7.38 3.08 -5.53
CA LEU A 159 -7.89 2.26 -4.44
C LEU A 159 -8.46 0.91 -4.90
N VAL A 160 -9.12 0.87 -6.07
CA VAL A 160 -9.59 -0.39 -6.68
C VAL A 160 -8.41 -1.31 -6.99
N ILE A 161 -7.38 -0.80 -7.70
CA ILE A 161 -6.22 -1.60 -8.08
C ILE A 161 -5.47 -2.08 -6.84
N ALA A 162 -5.21 -1.18 -5.88
CA ALA A 162 -4.54 -1.53 -4.65
C ALA A 162 -5.34 -2.56 -3.83
N GLY A 163 -6.65 -2.34 -3.70
CA GLY A 163 -7.54 -3.24 -2.95
C GLY A 163 -7.58 -4.64 -3.53
N VAL A 164 -7.80 -4.77 -4.84
CA VAL A 164 -7.79 -6.07 -5.53
C VAL A 164 -6.43 -6.74 -5.42
N GLY A 165 -5.35 -5.99 -5.67
CA GLY A 165 -3.98 -6.47 -5.54
C GLY A 165 -3.70 -7.02 -4.14
N ILE A 166 -4.05 -6.28 -3.09
CA ILE A 166 -3.86 -6.68 -1.68
C ILE A 166 -4.70 -7.91 -1.32
N VAL A 167 -6.00 -7.89 -1.62
CA VAL A 167 -6.94 -8.93 -1.20
C VAL A 167 -6.66 -10.26 -1.91
N LEU A 168 -6.38 -10.24 -3.22
CA LEU A 168 -6.18 -11.46 -4.00
C LEU A 168 -4.74 -11.98 -3.93
N SER A 169 -3.73 -11.11 -3.82
CA SER A 169 -2.34 -11.57 -3.75
C SER A 169 -2.02 -12.33 -2.46
N LEU A 170 -2.71 -12.03 -1.35
CA LEU A 170 -2.51 -12.73 -0.07
C LEU A 170 -2.80 -14.23 -0.15
N PRO A 171 -4.03 -14.68 -0.49
CA PRO A 171 -4.32 -16.10 -0.60
C PRO A 171 -3.48 -16.79 -1.68
N ILE A 172 -3.29 -16.15 -2.84
CA ILE A 172 -2.49 -16.74 -3.93
C ILE A 172 -1.03 -16.88 -3.51
N GLY A 173 -0.45 -15.86 -2.87
CA GLY A 173 0.92 -15.89 -2.36
C GLY A 173 1.11 -16.97 -1.30
N VAL A 174 0.15 -17.14 -0.38
CA VAL A 174 0.17 -18.24 0.61
C VAL A 174 0.13 -19.61 -0.09
N MET A 175 -0.75 -19.79 -1.07
CA MET A 175 -0.82 -21.05 -1.84
C MET A 175 0.48 -21.34 -2.59
N LEU A 176 1.08 -20.34 -3.24
CA LEU A 176 2.36 -20.47 -3.95
C LEU A 176 3.52 -20.80 -2.99
N ALA A 177 3.57 -20.17 -1.81
CA ALA A 177 4.58 -20.45 -0.80
C ALA A 177 4.49 -21.89 -0.28
N LEU A 178 3.27 -22.37 -0.02
CA LEU A 178 3.03 -23.77 0.38
C LEU A 178 3.34 -24.74 -0.75
N GLY A 179 2.98 -24.41 -1.99
CA GLY A 179 3.27 -25.21 -3.19
C GLY A 179 4.78 -25.36 -3.42
N ARG A 180 5.55 -24.28 -3.31
CA ARG A 180 7.03 -24.28 -3.38
C ARG A 180 7.69 -25.14 -2.29
N ARG A 181 7.02 -25.35 -1.16
CA ARG A 181 7.48 -26.21 -0.05
C ARG A 181 6.96 -27.64 -0.11
N SER A 182 6.18 -27.99 -1.13
CA SER A 182 5.61 -29.32 -1.27
C SER A 182 6.67 -30.38 -1.52
N LYS A 183 6.41 -31.62 -1.09
CA LYS A 183 7.24 -32.79 -1.42
C LYS A 183 7.02 -33.25 -2.87
N LEU A 184 5.95 -32.81 -3.53
CA LEU A 184 5.67 -33.13 -4.92
C LEU A 184 6.59 -32.31 -5.84
N PRO A 185 7.53 -32.93 -6.58
CA PRO A 185 8.56 -32.20 -7.31
C PRO A 185 7.96 -31.31 -8.41
N VAL A 186 6.89 -31.76 -9.08
CA VAL A 186 6.21 -30.99 -10.14
C VAL A 186 5.57 -29.72 -9.57
N VAL A 187 4.83 -29.83 -8.46
CA VAL A 187 4.17 -28.68 -7.83
C VAL A 187 5.20 -27.67 -7.34
N SER A 188 6.24 -28.16 -6.66
CA SER A 188 7.33 -27.31 -6.17
C SER A 188 8.04 -26.58 -7.32
N LEU A 189 8.31 -27.28 -8.42
CA LEU A 189 8.96 -26.71 -9.61
C LEU A 189 8.08 -25.65 -10.26
N LEU A 190 6.79 -25.92 -10.51
CA LEU A 190 5.87 -24.97 -11.12
C LEU A 190 5.72 -23.69 -10.26
N CYS A 191 5.54 -23.83 -8.95
CA CYS A 191 5.48 -22.67 -8.05
C CYS A 191 6.81 -21.90 -8.03
N THR A 192 7.95 -22.59 -8.03
CA THR A 192 9.27 -21.95 -8.07
C THR A 192 9.44 -21.14 -9.35
N ILE A 193 9.19 -21.75 -10.51
CA ILE A 193 9.28 -21.09 -11.82
C ILE A 193 8.37 -19.86 -11.84
N PHE A 194 7.12 -19.98 -11.41
CA PHE A 194 6.21 -18.86 -11.33
C PHE A 194 6.78 -17.72 -10.48
N ILE A 195 7.19 -18.01 -9.23
CA ILE A 195 7.69 -16.99 -8.31
C ILE A 195 8.95 -16.30 -8.86
N GLU A 196 9.91 -17.05 -9.38
CA GLU A 196 11.17 -16.48 -9.88
C GLU A 196 10.96 -15.66 -11.17
N ILE A 197 10.08 -16.09 -12.08
CA ILE A 197 9.75 -15.31 -13.29
C ILE A 197 9.12 -13.97 -12.92
N TRP A 198 8.08 -13.99 -12.09
CA TRP A 198 7.33 -12.77 -11.77
C TRP A 198 8.14 -11.78 -10.94
N ARG A 199 9.08 -12.25 -10.11
CA ARG A 199 10.01 -11.39 -9.37
C ARG A 199 11.19 -10.90 -10.21
N GLY A 200 11.50 -11.59 -11.31
CA GLY A 200 12.57 -11.21 -12.23
C GLY A 200 12.18 -10.16 -13.27
N VAL A 201 10.88 -9.91 -13.46
CA VAL A 201 10.36 -8.98 -14.48
C VAL A 201 9.79 -7.72 -13.83
N PRO A 202 10.12 -6.50 -14.29
CA PRO A 202 9.52 -5.27 -13.78
C PRO A 202 8.00 -5.21 -13.99
N LEU A 203 7.25 -4.71 -13.00
CA LEU A 203 5.78 -4.58 -13.10
C LEU A 203 5.35 -3.70 -14.28
N ILE A 204 6.09 -2.63 -14.59
CA ILE A 204 5.82 -1.79 -15.77
C ILE A 204 5.80 -2.62 -17.08
N THR A 205 6.73 -3.57 -17.23
CA THR A 205 6.82 -4.45 -18.39
C THR A 205 5.63 -5.40 -18.43
N VAL A 206 5.24 -5.98 -17.29
CA VAL A 206 4.05 -6.82 -17.17
C VAL A 206 2.80 -6.07 -17.63
N LEU A 207 2.60 -4.85 -17.11
CA LEU A 207 1.43 -4.03 -17.45
C LEU A 207 1.43 -3.69 -18.95
N PHE A 208 2.56 -3.26 -19.48
CA PHE A 208 2.70 -2.94 -20.91
C PHE A 208 2.41 -4.17 -21.78
N MET A 209 2.97 -5.33 -21.45
CA MET A 209 2.74 -6.59 -22.16
C MET A 209 1.27 -7.01 -22.11
N ALA A 210 0.66 -6.98 -20.93
CA ALA A 210 -0.74 -7.33 -20.73
C ALA A 210 -1.69 -6.39 -21.50
N SER A 211 -1.38 -5.10 -21.58
CA SER A 211 -2.24 -4.12 -22.26
C SER A 211 -2.04 -4.10 -23.79
N ASN A 212 -0.79 -4.13 -24.26
CA ASN A 212 -0.48 -3.85 -25.66
C ASN A 212 -0.11 -5.09 -26.47
N MET A 213 0.54 -6.09 -25.86
CA MET A 213 1.00 -7.28 -26.59
C MET A 213 0.02 -8.44 -26.49
N PHE A 214 -0.60 -8.68 -25.33
CA PHE A 214 -1.57 -9.76 -25.15
C PHE A 214 -2.74 -9.74 -26.17
N PRO A 215 -3.35 -8.58 -26.51
CA PRO A 215 -4.39 -8.52 -27.53
C PRO A 215 -3.97 -9.04 -28.91
N LEU A 216 -2.68 -8.96 -29.26
CA LEU A 216 -2.18 -9.45 -30.56
C LEU A 216 -2.24 -10.98 -30.66
N PHE A 217 -2.32 -11.68 -29.53
CA PHE A 217 -2.48 -13.13 -29.48
C PHE A 217 -3.95 -13.56 -29.35
N MET A 218 -4.88 -12.61 -29.23
CA MET A 218 -6.31 -12.89 -29.14
C MET A 218 -6.95 -12.89 -30.54
N PRO A 219 -7.99 -13.72 -30.78
CA PRO A 219 -8.76 -13.67 -32.01
C PRO A 219 -9.37 -12.28 -32.25
N GLU A 220 -9.56 -11.92 -33.52
CA GLU A 220 -10.24 -10.68 -33.89
C GLU A 220 -11.62 -10.57 -33.19
N GLY A 221 -11.87 -9.42 -32.57
CA GLY A 221 -13.11 -9.15 -31.84
C GLY A 221 -13.08 -9.51 -30.33
N VAL A 222 -12.09 -10.27 -29.85
CA VAL A 222 -11.96 -10.57 -28.41
C VAL A 222 -11.11 -9.50 -27.72
N ASN A 223 -11.79 -8.45 -27.23
CA ASN A 223 -11.15 -7.37 -26.50
C ASN A 223 -11.42 -7.48 -25.00
N PHE A 224 -10.43 -7.97 -24.25
CA PHE A 224 -10.49 -7.91 -22.80
C PHE A 224 -10.28 -6.48 -22.31
N ASP A 225 -11.07 -6.09 -21.32
CA ASP A 225 -10.96 -4.80 -20.66
C ASP A 225 -9.52 -4.54 -20.14
N LYS A 226 -9.06 -3.29 -20.30
CA LYS A 226 -7.69 -2.90 -19.91
C LYS A 226 -7.48 -2.99 -18.41
N LEU A 227 -8.48 -2.59 -17.62
CA LEU A 227 -8.41 -2.62 -16.17
C LEU A 227 -8.33 -4.07 -15.68
N ILE A 228 -9.16 -4.98 -16.19
CA ILE A 228 -9.10 -6.41 -15.81
C ILE A 228 -7.70 -6.99 -16.04
N ARG A 229 -7.09 -6.72 -17.20
CA ARG A 229 -5.73 -7.19 -17.51
C ARG A 229 -4.68 -6.61 -16.58
N ALA A 230 -4.80 -5.33 -16.24
CA ALA A 230 -3.94 -4.68 -15.25
C ALA A 230 -4.10 -5.30 -13.86
N LEU A 231 -5.33 -5.56 -13.42
CA LEU A 231 -5.64 -6.19 -12.12
C LEU A 231 -5.03 -7.59 -12.02
N ILE A 232 -5.12 -8.41 -13.08
CA ILE A 232 -4.50 -9.74 -13.12
C ILE A 232 -2.96 -9.63 -13.05
N GLY A 233 -2.37 -8.70 -13.80
CA GLY A 233 -0.94 -8.44 -13.79
C GLY A 233 -0.42 -8.04 -12.41
N VAL A 234 -1.08 -7.07 -11.76
CA VAL A 234 -0.75 -6.65 -10.39
C VAL A 234 -0.95 -7.81 -9.41
N MET A 235 -2.07 -8.54 -9.50
CA MET A 235 -2.37 -9.68 -8.62
C MET A 235 -1.27 -10.74 -8.65
N PHE A 236 -0.84 -11.19 -9.84
CA PHE A 236 0.20 -12.22 -9.96
C PHE A 236 1.58 -11.71 -9.55
N PHE A 237 1.93 -10.49 -9.96
CA PHE A 237 3.19 -9.86 -9.55
C PHE A 237 3.26 -9.78 -8.02
N SER A 238 2.26 -9.19 -7.38
CA SER A 238 2.18 -9.07 -5.93
C SER A 238 2.16 -10.42 -5.22
N ALA A 239 1.44 -11.41 -5.77
CA ALA A 239 1.38 -12.76 -5.18
C ALA A 239 2.76 -13.43 -5.15
N ALA A 240 3.61 -13.23 -6.16
CA ALA A 240 4.95 -13.78 -6.19
C ALA A 240 5.87 -13.17 -5.11
N TYR A 241 5.81 -11.85 -4.90
CA TYR A 241 6.55 -11.20 -3.81
C TYR A 241 6.06 -11.65 -2.45
N LEU A 242 4.74 -11.75 -2.29
CA LEU A 242 4.17 -12.15 -1.03
C LEU A 242 4.38 -13.64 -0.71
N ALA A 243 4.45 -14.49 -1.73
CA ALA A 243 4.84 -15.90 -1.56
C ALA A 243 6.23 -16.02 -0.89
N GLU A 244 7.16 -15.15 -1.25
CA GLU A 244 8.50 -15.13 -0.65
C GLU A 244 8.51 -14.60 0.78
N VAL A 245 7.68 -13.58 1.07
CA VAL A 245 7.47 -13.11 2.44
C VAL A 245 6.90 -14.23 3.32
N VAL A 246 5.86 -14.92 2.85
CA VAL A 246 5.24 -16.05 3.57
C VAL A 246 6.23 -17.21 3.72
N ARG A 247 7.02 -17.52 2.67
CA ARG A 247 8.07 -18.54 2.72
C ARG A 247 9.12 -18.21 3.78
N GLY A 248 9.56 -16.96 3.87
CA GLY A 248 10.47 -16.48 4.92
C GLY A 248 9.90 -16.69 6.33
N GLY A 249 8.63 -16.36 6.52
CA GLY A 249 7.93 -16.61 7.80
C GLY A 249 7.81 -18.09 8.15
N LEU A 250 7.52 -18.93 7.16
CA LEU A 250 7.46 -20.38 7.32
C LEU A 250 8.84 -21.00 7.64
N GLN A 251 9.94 -20.37 7.23
CA GLN A 251 11.30 -20.79 7.55
C GLN A 251 11.76 -20.34 8.94
N ALA A 252 11.26 -19.20 9.42
CA ALA A 252 11.54 -18.71 10.77
C ALA A 252 10.87 -19.55 11.88
N MET A 253 9.91 -20.42 11.52
CA MET A 253 9.19 -21.24 12.47
C MET A 253 10.08 -22.27 13.16
N PRO A 254 10.15 -22.32 14.51
CA PRO A 254 10.92 -23.33 15.22
C PRO A 254 10.47 -24.75 14.88
N LYS A 255 11.42 -25.67 14.66
CA LYS A 255 11.14 -27.09 14.37
C LYS A 255 10.24 -27.74 15.44
N GLY A 256 10.40 -27.35 16.71
CA GLY A 256 9.58 -27.85 17.81
C GLY A 256 8.07 -27.65 17.64
N GLN A 257 7.61 -26.59 16.94
CA GLN A 257 6.17 -26.41 16.65
C GLN A 257 5.64 -27.48 15.68
N TYR A 258 6.46 -27.88 14.71
CA TYR A 258 6.13 -28.98 13.80
C TYR A 258 6.12 -30.32 14.53
N GLU A 259 7.16 -30.60 15.33
CA GLU A 259 7.29 -31.85 16.09
C GLU A 259 6.18 -32.01 17.14
N ALA A 260 5.85 -30.95 17.88
CA ALA A 260 4.76 -30.96 18.86
C ALA A 260 3.39 -31.20 18.20
N SER A 261 3.12 -30.55 17.07
CA SER A 261 1.88 -30.76 16.32
C SER A 261 1.75 -32.20 15.82
N GLN A 262 2.85 -32.78 15.36
CA GLN A 262 2.91 -34.18 14.90
C GLN A 262 2.75 -35.17 16.06
N ALA A 263 3.34 -34.87 17.23
CA ALA A 263 3.21 -35.71 18.43
C ALA A 263 1.77 -35.79 18.95
N VAL A 264 0.97 -34.74 18.78
CA VAL A 264 -0.47 -34.71 19.10
C VAL A 264 -1.33 -35.33 17.98
N GLY A 265 -0.71 -35.83 16.91
CA GLY A 265 -1.40 -36.55 15.82
C GLY A 265 -2.11 -35.65 14.80
N LEU A 266 -1.74 -34.37 14.71
CA LEU A 266 -2.32 -33.49 13.70
C LEU A 266 -1.84 -33.86 12.30
N THR A 267 -2.79 -34.04 11.38
CA THR A 267 -2.48 -34.21 9.95
C THR A 267 -1.83 -32.94 9.38
N TYR A 268 -1.07 -33.06 8.29
CA TYR A 268 -0.36 -31.93 7.67
C TYR A 268 -1.25 -30.70 7.46
N TRP A 269 -2.45 -30.89 6.92
CA TRP A 269 -3.38 -29.79 6.65
C TRP A 269 -3.90 -29.13 7.92
N ARG A 270 -4.17 -29.90 8.97
CA ARG A 270 -4.60 -29.37 10.28
C ARG A 270 -3.46 -28.64 10.98
N MET A 271 -2.27 -29.25 11.01
CA MET A 271 -1.05 -28.63 11.54
C MET A 271 -0.75 -27.31 10.81
N MET A 272 -0.81 -27.31 9.48
CA MET A 272 -0.53 -26.12 8.68
C MET A 272 -1.58 -25.04 8.92
N ALA A 273 -2.87 -25.35 8.80
CA ALA A 273 -3.94 -24.34 8.90
C ALA A 273 -4.13 -23.79 10.32
N LEU A 274 -4.00 -24.62 11.35
CA LEU A 274 -4.35 -24.24 12.72
C LEU A 274 -3.16 -23.78 13.56
N VAL A 275 -1.94 -24.27 13.27
CA VAL A 275 -0.77 -24.03 14.12
C VAL A 275 0.30 -23.24 13.38
N ILE A 276 0.83 -23.79 12.29
CA ILE A 276 2.03 -23.26 11.64
C ILE A 276 1.75 -21.98 10.86
N LEU A 277 0.76 -21.98 9.97
CA LEU A 277 0.49 -20.85 9.08
C LEU A 277 0.06 -19.58 9.84
N PRO A 278 -0.86 -19.63 10.83
CA PRO A 278 -1.22 -18.45 11.60
C PRO A 278 -0.02 -17.82 12.34
N GLN A 279 0.83 -18.66 12.93
CA GLN A 279 2.03 -18.20 13.61
C GLN A 279 3.09 -17.65 12.63
N SER A 280 3.26 -18.30 11.47
CA SER A 280 4.22 -17.83 10.47
C SER A 280 3.80 -16.50 9.86
N LEU A 281 2.51 -16.33 9.53
CA LEU A 281 1.97 -15.08 9.03
C LEU A 281 2.13 -13.97 10.06
N LYS A 282 1.90 -14.27 11.35
CA LYS A 282 2.13 -13.33 12.46
C LYS A 282 3.56 -12.79 12.49
N MET A 283 4.58 -13.63 12.29
CA MET A 283 5.98 -13.21 12.28
C MET A 283 6.33 -12.28 11.11
N VAL A 284 5.62 -12.37 9.99
CA VAL A 284 5.91 -11.58 8.78
C VAL A 284 4.88 -10.48 8.49
N ILE A 285 4.00 -10.17 9.43
CA ILE A 285 3.05 -9.05 9.33
C ILE A 285 3.73 -7.75 8.87
N PRO A 286 4.90 -7.33 9.42
CA PRO A 286 5.55 -6.09 8.98
C PRO A 286 5.94 -6.11 7.51
N ALA A 287 6.47 -7.25 7.04
CA ALA A 287 6.84 -7.43 5.65
C ALA A 287 5.62 -7.49 4.72
N ILE A 288 4.52 -8.15 5.14
CA ILE A 288 3.24 -8.17 4.40
C ILE A 288 2.71 -6.75 4.20
N ILE A 289 2.67 -5.94 5.27
CA ILE A 289 2.18 -4.55 5.18
C ILE A 289 3.14 -3.70 4.34
N GLY A 290 4.45 -3.94 4.42
CA GLY A 290 5.43 -3.33 3.53
C GLY A 290 5.13 -3.62 2.05
N SER A 291 4.76 -4.86 1.72
CA SER A 291 4.30 -5.23 0.38
C SER A 291 3.00 -4.53 0.00
N PHE A 292 2.02 -4.39 0.90
CA PHE A 292 0.78 -3.65 0.62
C PHE A 292 1.02 -2.17 0.32
N ILE A 293 1.93 -1.53 1.06
CA ILE A 293 2.37 -0.16 0.80
C ILE A 293 3.06 -0.06 -0.57
N ALA A 294 3.85 -1.07 -0.97
CA ALA A 294 4.44 -1.11 -2.30
C ALA A 294 3.36 -1.19 -3.39
N ILE A 295 2.40 -2.11 -3.26
CA ILE A 295 1.28 -2.27 -4.21
C ILE A 295 0.54 -0.94 -4.40
N PHE A 296 0.24 -0.23 -3.30
CA PHE A 296 -0.46 1.05 -3.35
C PHE A 296 0.31 2.12 -4.12
N LYS A 297 1.64 2.18 -4.01
CA LYS A 297 2.47 3.12 -4.78
C LYS A 297 2.60 2.68 -6.24
N ASP A 298 2.75 1.37 -6.46
CA ASP A 298 2.95 0.77 -7.77
C ASP A 298 1.71 0.90 -8.68
N THR A 299 0.52 1.20 -8.13
CA THR A 299 -0.68 1.47 -8.94
C THR A 299 -0.46 2.61 -9.93
N THR A 300 0.40 3.57 -9.62
CA THR A 300 0.74 4.70 -10.50
C THR A 300 1.36 4.26 -11.84
N LEU A 301 1.90 3.04 -11.92
CA LEU A 301 2.45 2.50 -13.16
C LEU A 301 1.38 2.20 -14.21
N VAL A 302 0.10 2.14 -13.86
CA VAL A 302 -0.98 1.93 -14.84
C VAL A 302 -1.16 3.09 -15.81
N LEU A 303 -0.58 4.25 -15.52
CA LEU A 303 -0.53 5.37 -16.46
C LEU A 303 0.14 4.97 -17.79
N VAL A 304 1.12 4.06 -17.76
CA VAL A 304 1.85 3.58 -18.95
C VAL A 304 0.94 2.87 -19.95
N ILE A 305 -0.20 2.33 -19.50
CA ILE A 305 -1.20 1.67 -20.34
C ILE A 305 -2.41 2.56 -20.64
N GLY A 306 -2.34 3.84 -20.28
CA GLY A 306 -3.37 4.85 -20.53
C GLY A 306 -4.53 4.82 -19.54
N LEU A 307 -4.34 4.25 -18.35
CA LEU A 307 -5.29 4.36 -17.25
C LEU A 307 -4.88 5.52 -16.33
N PHE A 308 -5.78 6.48 -16.14
CA PHE A 308 -5.51 7.67 -15.34
C PHE A 308 -5.90 7.43 -13.88
N ASP A 309 -4.94 6.92 -13.11
CA ASP A 309 -5.06 6.78 -11.66
C ASP A 309 -4.94 8.15 -10.96
N PHE A 310 -4.82 8.18 -9.63
CA PHE A 310 -4.71 9.43 -8.87
C PHE A 310 -3.60 10.36 -9.37
N LEU A 311 -2.38 9.82 -9.55
CA LEU A 311 -1.26 10.61 -10.07
C LEU A 311 -1.48 10.93 -11.56
N GLY A 312 -1.99 9.97 -12.34
CA GLY A 312 -2.30 10.16 -13.75
C GLY A 312 -3.27 11.30 -14.01
N ILE A 313 -4.35 11.42 -13.24
CA ILE A 313 -5.31 12.52 -13.37
C ILE A 313 -4.65 13.86 -13.03
N ILE A 314 -3.84 13.93 -11.99
CA ILE A 314 -3.14 15.16 -11.62
C ILE A 314 -2.22 15.63 -12.75
N GLN A 315 -1.47 14.71 -13.36
CA GLN A 315 -0.64 15.00 -14.52
C GLN A 315 -1.49 15.46 -15.71
N PHE A 316 -2.61 14.79 -15.97
CA PHE A 316 -3.54 15.15 -17.03
C PHE A 316 -4.10 16.56 -16.86
N VAL A 317 -4.57 16.92 -15.66
CA VAL A 317 -5.08 18.26 -15.36
C VAL A 317 -3.98 19.31 -15.49
N GLY A 318 -2.74 18.98 -15.10
CA GLY A 318 -1.59 19.87 -15.27
C GLY A 318 -1.24 20.19 -16.74
N THR A 319 -1.75 19.41 -17.70
CA THR A 319 -1.62 19.68 -19.15
C THR A 319 -2.78 20.51 -19.72
N ASN A 320 -3.83 20.76 -18.93
CA ASN A 320 -4.96 21.59 -19.36
C ASN A 320 -4.50 23.06 -19.52
N PRO A 321 -4.74 23.71 -20.69
CA PRO A 321 -4.48 25.14 -20.90
C PRO A 321 -4.98 26.05 -19.76
N ASP A 322 -6.14 25.74 -19.20
CA ASP A 322 -6.76 26.51 -18.12
C ASP A 322 -5.95 26.49 -16.82
N TRP A 323 -5.02 25.55 -16.66
CA TRP A 323 -4.25 25.34 -15.42
C TRP A 323 -2.73 25.17 -15.65
N LEU A 324 -2.23 25.49 -16.85
CA LEU A 324 -0.81 25.37 -17.19
C LEU A 324 0.10 26.10 -16.19
N GLY A 325 1.04 25.38 -15.58
CA GLY A 325 2.02 25.94 -14.64
C GLY A 325 1.71 25.68 -13.16
N PHE A 326 0.54 25.13 -12.83
CA PHE A 326 0.15 24.75 -11.46
C PHE A 326 0.29 23.24 -11.16
N SER A 327 1.17 22.56 -11.90
CA SER A 327 1.42 21.12 -11.72
C SER A 327 2.13 20.81 -10.40
N HIS A 328 2.86 21.77 -9.83
CA HIS A 328 3.58 21.60 -8.57
C HIS A 328 2.62 21.38 -7.40
N GLU A 329 1.54 22.15 -7.32
CA GLU A 329 0.44 22.01 -6.37
C GLU A 329 -0.18 20.62 -6.46
N GLY A 330 -0.41 20.16 -7.69
CA GLY A 330 -0.84 18.79 -7.99
C GLY A 330 0.06 17.74 -7.35
N TYR A 331 1.37 17.82 -7.58
CA TYR A 331 2.32 16.84 -7.04
C TYR A 331 2.48 16.91 -5.52
N VAL A 332 2.43 18.11 -4.93
CA VAL A 332 2.46 18.28 -3.47
C VAL A 332 1.20 17.69 -2.84
N PHE A 333 0.03 17.94 -3.43
CA PHE A 333 -1.21 17.31 -3.01
C PHE A 333 -1.14 15.79 -3.14
N ALA A 334 -0.65 15.29 -4.26
CA ALA A 334 -0.49 13.86 -4.49
C ALA A 334 0.42 13.23 -3.42
N ALA A 335 1.58 13.83 -3.18
CA ALA A 335 2.54 13.38 -2.19
C ALA A 335 1.94 13.37 -0.78
N ALA A 336 1.18 14.39 -0.40
CA ALA A 336 0.49 14.44 0.89
C ALA A 336 -0.52 13.30 1.03
N VAL A 337 -1.36 13.06 0.03
CA VAL A 337 -2.34 11.96 0.04
C VAL A 337 -1.65 10.61 0.11
N PHE A 338 -0.67 10.33 -0.75
CA PHE A 338 0.10 9.09 -0.71
C PHE A 338 0.79 8.90 0.64
N TRP A 339 1.36 9.97 1.20
CA TRP A 339 1.99 9.95 2.51
C TRP A 339 1.00 9.61 3.62
N VAL A 340 -0.20 10.20 3.65
CA VAL A 340 -1.24 9.88 4.65
C VAL A 340 -1.60 8.40 4.61
N PHE A 341 -1.87 7.83 3.43
CA PHE A 341 -2.19 6.40 3.29
C PHE A 341 -1.02 5.50 3.71
N CYS A 342 0.19 5.78 3.23
CA CYS A 342 1.38 4.99 3.56
C CYS A 342 1.74 5.08 5.04
N TYR A 343 1.62 6.28 5.62
CA TYR A 343 1.85 6.51 7.04
C TYR A 343 0.82 5.76 7.89
N ALA A 344 -0.48 5.83 7.56
CA ALA A 344 -1.51 5.11 8.28
C ALA A 344 -1.28 3.59 8.28
N MET A 345 -0.94 3.00 7.13
CA MET A 345 -0.59 1.58 7.01
C MET A 345 0.68 1.23 7.81
N SER A 346 1.74 2.03 7.69
CA SER A 346 3.01 1.81 8.41
C SER A 346 2.84 1.93 9.93
N TRP A 347 2.12 2.95 10.39
CA TRP A 347 1.79 3.18 11.79
C TRP A 347 0.95 2.04 12.39
N TYR A 348 0.03 1.48 11.60
CA TYR A 348 -0.75 0.30 11.98
C TYR A 348 0.13 -0.94 12.10
N SER A 349 1.03 -1.15 11.13
CA SER A 349 2.01 -2.24 11.12
C SER A 349 2.85 -2.26 12.39
N GLN A 350 3.48 -1.14 12.73
CA GLN A 350 4.34 -1.03 13.92
C GLN A 350 3.58 -1.28 15.23
N ARG A 351 2.30 -0.89 15.30
CA ARG A 351 1.46 -1.20 16.46
C ARG A 351 1.10 -2.67 16.54
N LEU A 352 0.75 -3.25 15.41
CA LEU A 352 0.38 -4.65 15.33
C LEU A 352 1.58 -5.54 15.71
N GLU A 353 2.77 -5.20 15.22
CA GLU A 353 4.03 -5.81 15.59
C GLU A 353 4.26 -5.76 17.10
N LYS A 354 4.24 -4.57 17.72
CA LYS A 354 4.43 -4.42 19.19
C LYS A 354 3.38 -5.17 20.03
N LYS A 355 2.14 -5.29 19.54
CA LYS A 355 1.08 -6.02 20.24
C LYS A 355 1.22 -7.53 20.11
N LEU A 356 1.73 -7.98 18.97
CA LEU A 356 1.86 -9.39 18.63
C LEU A 356 3.23 -9.95 19.03
N ASP A 357 4.20 -9.10 19.34
CA ASP A 357 5.47 -9.51 19.90
C ASP A 357 5.26 -10.30 21.19
N THR A 358 5.50 -11.60 21.08
CA THR A 358 5.45 -12.56 22.19
C THR A 358 6.87 -12.94 22.63
N GLY A 359 7.88 -12.17 22.21
CA GLY A 359 9.26 -12.30 22.65
C GLY A 359 9.45 -11.80 24.08
N ARG A 360 9.23 -12.69 25.04
CA ARG A 360 9.88 -12.68 26.36
C ARG A 360 10.35 -14.08 26.70
#